data_AF-A0A7Y4MQ38-F1
#
_entry.id   AF-A0A7Y4MQ38-F1
#
_cell.length_a   1.000
_cell.length_b   1.000
_cell.length_c   1.000
_cell.angle_alpha   90.00
_cell.angle_beta   90.00
_cell.angle_gamma   90.00
#
_symmetry.space_group_name_H-M   'P 1'
#
loop_
_entity.id
_entity.type
_entity.pdbx_description
1 polymer ?
#
loop_
_entity_poly.entity_id
_entity_poly.type
_entity_poly.pdbx_seq_one_letter_code
_entity_poly.pdbx_strand_id
1 'polypeptide(L)'
;MPSATAAAIQLAMDDFRPRHLRIPGNASPLEVCLNQRQTYDVRTAPMPEGILLVRFSVSSGACMQDGPVTDMGATYAVDTRAWRILAVQQP
;
A
#
# COMPACT_ATOMS: atom_id res chain seq x y z
N MET A 1 -9.72 18.68 8.58
CA MET A 1 -8.35 18.34 8.12
C MET A 1 -8.34 16.85 7.86
N PRO A 2 -7.92 16.35 6.68
CA PRO A 2 -7.61 14.93 6.54
C PRO A 2 -6.70 14.56 7.70
N SER A 3 -7.15 13.64 8.55
CA SER A 3 -6.47 13.30 9.81
C SER A 3 -5.05 12.81 9.50
N ALA A 4 -4.13 12.88 10.47
CA ALA A 4 -2.75 12.40 10.28
C ALA A 4 -2.68 10.98 9.65
N THR A 5 -3.71 10.17 9.90
CA THR A 5 -3.98 8.90 9.24
C THR A 5 -4.01 8.99 7.71
N ALA A 6 -4.79 9.92 7.13
CA ALA A 6 -4.91 10.06 5.68
C ALA A 6 -3.56 10.46 5.03
N ALA A 7 -2.81 11.36 5.68
CA ALA A 7 -1.48 11.77 5.21
C ALA A 7 -0.48 10.61 5.27
N ALA A 8 -0.47 9.83 6.35
CA ALA A 8 0.38 8.65 6.49
C ALA A 8 0.03 7.56 5.46
N ILE A 9 -1.26 7.35 5.18
CA ILE A 9 -1.72 6.43 4.13
C ILE A 9 -1.22 6.91 2.76
N GLN A 10 -1.32 8.20 2.44
CA GLN A 10 -0.84 8.73 1.15
C GLN A 10 0.68 8.56 1.02
N LEU A 11 1.45 8.86 2.07
CA LEU A 11 2.91 8.68 2.06
C LEU A 11 3.29 7.22 1.79
N ALA A 12 2.67 6.27 2.50
CA ALA A 12 2.91 4.85 2.29
C ALA A 12 2.45 4.38 0.90
N MET A 13 1.33 4.90 0.38
CA MET A 13 0.80 4.53 -0.94
C MET A 13 1.67 5.10 -2.08
N ASP A 14 2.27 6.27 -1.88
CA ASP A 14 3.19 6.87 -2.84
C ASP A 14 4.49 6.09 -2.99
N ASP A 15 4.97 5.45 -1.92
CA ASP A 15 6.09 4.50 -1.95
C ASP A 15 5.67 3.13 -2.52
N PHE A 16 4.56 2.57 -2.01
CA PHE A 16 4.08 1.24 -2.40
C PHE A 16 3.67 1.14 -3.87
N ARG A 17 2.95 2.15 -4.38
CA ARG A 17 2.45 2.20 -5.76
C ARG A 17 2.58 3.61 -6.33
N PRO A 18 3.77 4.03 -6.79
CA PRO A 18 4.01 5.38 -7.29
C PRO A 18 3.11 5.71 -8.48
N ARG A 19 2.50 6.91 -8.51
CA ARG A 19 1.58 7.32 -9.60
C ARG A 19 2.24 7.39 -10.99
N HIS A 20 3.56 7.56 -11.02
CA HIS A 20 4.35 7.76 -12.23
C HIS A 20 5.09 6.49 -12.65
N LEU A 21 4.81 5.35 -12.00
CA LEU A 21 5.37 4.06 -12.42
C LEU A 21 4.85 3.73 -13.83
N ARG A 22 5.76 3.55 -14.77
CA ARG A 22 5.42 3.09 -16.13
C ARG A 22 5.36 1.58 -16.12
N ILE A 23 4.16 1.04 -16.36
CA ILE A 23 3.97 -0.40 -16.55
C ILE A 23 4.50 -0.75 -17.96
N PRO A 24 5.35 -1.79 -18.11
CA PRO A 24 5.80 -2.26 -19.41
C PRO A 24 4.62 -2.58 -20.33
N GLY A 25 4.75 -2.31 -21.63
CA GLY A 25 3.67 -2.56 -22.60
C GLY A 25 3.31 -4.04 -22.79
N ASN A 26 4.18 -4.95 -22.34
CA ASN A 26 3.99 -6.39 -22.34
C ASN A 26 3.62 -6.96 -20.95
N ALA A 27 3.26 -6.11 -19.98
CA ALA A 27 2.83 -6.58 -18.68
C ALA A 27 1.56 -7.44 -18.78
N SER A 28 1.52 -8.49 -17.97
CA SER A 28 0.36 -9.36 -17.82
C SER A 28 -0.84 -8.60 -17.25
N PRO A 29 -2.08 -9.09 -17.47
CA PRO A 29 -3.28 -8.53 -16.85
C PRO A 29 -3.18 -8.46 -15.32
N LEU A 30 -2.54 -9.46 -14.70
CA LEU A 30 -2.30 -9.50 -13.27
C LEU A 30 -1.37 -8.36 -12.82
N GLU A 31 -0.25 -8.14 -13.51
CA GLU A 31 0.67 -7.04 -13.21
C GLU A 31 0.00 -5.68 -13.37
N VAL A 32 -0.81 -5.51 -14.43
CA VAL A 32 -1.59 -4.29 -14.62
C VAL A 32 -2.55 -4.06 -13.46
N CYS A 33 -3.25 -5.11 -13.02
CA CYS A 33 -4.19 -5.05 -11.89
C CYS A 33 -3.49 -4.72 -10.57
N LEU A 34 -2.38 -5.39 -10.26
CA LEU A 34 -1.62 -5.19 -9.01
C LEU A 34 -0.91 -3.82 -8.95
N ASN A 35 -0.74 -3.13 -10.07
CA ASN A 35 -0.18 -1.77 -10.08
C ASN A 35 -1.23 -0.68 -9.84
N GLN A 36 -2.52 -1.02 -9.81
CA GLN A 36 -3.59 -0.08 -9.51
C GLN A 36 -3.73 0.15 -7.99
N ARG A 37 -3.76 1.41 -7.56
CA ARG A 37 -3.89 1.75 -6.12
C ARG A 37 -5.21 1.28 -5.51
N GLN A 38 -6.28 1.29 -6.29
CA GLN A 38 -7.62 0.85 -5.87
C GLN A 38 -7.75 -0.66 -5.64
N THR A 39 -6.75 -1.45 -6.04
CA THR A 39 -6.70 -2.90 -5.82
C THR A 39 -6.47 -3.25 -4.35
N TYR A 40 -6.08 -2.29 -3.52
CA TYR A 40 -5.64 -2.53 -2.15
C TYR A 40 -6.59 -1.96 -1.11
N ASP A 41 -6.97 -2.80 -0.16
CA ASP A 41 -7.56 -2.39 1.09
C ASP A 41 -6.47 -1.82 2.01
N VAL A 42 -6.84 -0.81 2.80
CA VAL A 42 -5.94 -0.15 3.75
C VAL A 42 -6.43 -0.37 5.18
N ARG A 43 -5.55 -0.85 6.05
CA ARG A 43 -5.78 -0.90 7.50
C ARG A 43 -4.71 -0.11 8.22
N THR A 44 -5.07 0.55 9.31
CA THR A 44 -4.13 1.31 10.13
C THR A 44 -4.20 0.92 11.59
N ALA A 45 -3.07 1.02 12.29
CA ALA A 45 -2.99 0.82 13.72
C ALA A 45 -1.99 1.81 14.32
N PRO A 46 -2.36 2.58 15.37
CA PRO A 46 -1.42 3.46 16.05
C PRO A 46 -0.40 2.64 16.85
N MET A 47 0.82 3.16 16.92
CA MET A 47 1.93 2.68 17.75
C MET A 47 2.41 3.82 18.65
N PRO A 48 3.22 3.53 19.69
CA PRO A 48 3.85 4.55 20.51
C PRO A 48 4.65 5.57 19.68
N GLU A 49 4.99 6.69 20.32
CA GLU A 49 5.90 7.71 19.76
C GLU A 49 5.41 8.41 18.47
N GLY A 50 4.13 8.29 18.15
CA GLY A 50 3.55 8.91 16.95
C GLY A 50 3.82 8.11 15.67
N ILE A 51 4.08 6.81 15.80
CA ILE A 51 4.18 5.89 14.68
C ILE A 51 2.77 5.39 14.32
N LEU A 52 2.47 5.33 13.03
CA LEU A 52 1.27 4.70 12.50
C LEU A 52 1.67 3.54 11.60
N LEU A 53 1.15 2.34 11.89
CA LEU A 53 1.25 1.23 10.97
C LEU A 53 0.20 1.38 9.87
N VAL A 54 0.61 1.20 8.62
CA VAL A 54 -0.27 1.19 7.45
C VAL A 54 -0.07 -0.13 6.72
N ARG A 55 -1.10 -0.95 6.64
CA ARG A 55 -1.08 -2.24 5.94
C ARG A 55 -1.91 -2.17 4.67
N PHE A 56 -1.29 -2.53 3.56
CA PHE A 56 -1.93 -2.77 2.28
C PHE A 56 -2.10 -4.27 2.05
N SER A 57 -3.29 -4.67 1.62
CA SER A 57 -3.59 -6.03 1.19
C SER A 57 -4.49 -5.98 -0.03
N VAL A 58 -4.30 -6.89 -0.98
CA VAL A 58 -5.19 -7.00 -2.15
C VAL A 58 -6.63 -7.17 -1.66
N SER A 59 -7.52 -6.34 -2.17
CA SER A 59 -8.93 -6.37 -1.84
C SER A 59 -9.54 -7.71 -2.25
N SER A 60 -10.50 -8.20 -1.47
CA SER A 60 -11.24 -9.42 -1.82
C SER A 60 -11.89 -9.28 -3.20
N GLY A 61 -11.72 -10.26 -4.06
CA GLY A 61 -12.21 -10.23 -5.44
C GLY A 61 -11.26 -9.58 -6.44
N ALA A 62 -10.28 -8.81 -5.99
CA ALA A 62 -9.38 -8.10 -6.90
C ALA A 62 -8.33 -9.05 -7.49
N CYS A 63 -8.02 -8.83 -8.77
CA CYS A 63 -6.99 -9.55 -9.53
C CYS A 63 -7.12 -11.09 -9.57
N MET A 64 -8.31 -11.65 -9.34
CA MET A 64 -8.56 -13.11 -9.23
C MET A 64 -8.52 -13.90 -10.56
N GLN A 65 -7.79 -13.44 -11.57
CA GLN A 65 -7.79 -14.11 -12.89
C GLN A 65 -7.20 -15.54 -12.82
N ASP A 66 -6.26 -15.80 -11.89
CA ASP A 66 -5.53 -17.08 -11.79
C ASP A 66 -5.59 -17.75 -10.39
N GLY A 67 -6.53 -17.33 -9.53
CA GLY A 67 -6.67 -17.85 -8.16
C GLY A 67 -6.45 -16.78 -7.07
N PRO A 68 -6.53 -17.18 -5.78
CA PRO A 68 -6.42 -16.24 -4.66
C PRO A 68 -5.01 -15.65 -4.56
N VAL A 69 -4.93 -14.32 -4.53
CA VAL A 69 -3.69 -13.58 -4.31
C VAL A 69 -3.55 -13.31 -2.82
N THR A 70 -2.82 -14.16 -2.10
CA THR A 70 -2.70 -14.06 -0.63
C THR A 70 -1.45 -13.32 -0.16
N ASP A 71 -0.39 -13.31 -0.97
CA ASP A 71 0.96 -12.90 -0.54
C ASP A 71 1.36 -11.53 -1.11
N MET A 72 0.38 -10.73 -1.55
CA MET A 72 0.62 -9.41 -2.13
C MET A 72 0.16 -8.30 -1.18
N GLY A 73 1.09 -7.39 -0.86
CA GLY A 73 0.84 -6.28 0.03
C GLY A 73 2.12 -5.77 0.66
N ALA A 74 1.97 -4.93 1.67
CA ALA A 74 3.08 -4.47 2.50
C ALA A 74 2.54 -3.85 3.80
N THR A 75 3.35 -3.89 4.85
CA THR A 75 3.12 -3.12 6.09
C THR A 75 4.20 -2.07 6.23
N TYR A 76 3.79 -0.82 6.43
CA TYR A 76 4.64 0.33 6.64
C TYR A 76 4.57 0.79 8.10
N ALA A 77 5.70 1.21 8.65
CA ALA A 77 5.74 2.03 9.86
C ALA A 77 6.04 3.47 9.46
N VAL A 78 5.09 4.38 9.72
CA VAL A 78 5.18 5.80 9.35
C VAL A 78 5.31 6.66 10.59
N ASP A 79 6.36 7.48 10.67
CA ASP A 79 6.50 8.54 11.67
C ASP A 79 5.60 9.71 11.27
N THR A 80 4.52 9.94 12.01
CA THR A 80 3.54 11.00 11.71
C THR A 80 3.95 12.37 12.25
N ARG A 81 5.06 12.46 12.97
CA ARG A 81 5.63 13.73 13.46
C ARG A 81 6.64 14.29 12.46
N ALA A 82 7.51 13.42 11.95
CA ALA A 82 8.53 13.79 10.97
C ALA A 82 8.12 13.50 9.51
N TRP A 83 6.97 12.88 9.28
CA TRP A 83 6.43 12.51 7.97
C TRP A 83 7.40 11.69 7.11
N ARG A 84 7.91 10.58 7.68
CA ARG A 84 8.83 9.66 7.01
C ARG A 84 8.46 8.20 7.23
N ILE A 85 8.83 7.35 6.27
CA ILE A 85 8.74 5.90 6.39
C ILE A 85 9.95 5.42 7.19
N LEU A 86 9.70 4.68 8.27
CA LEU A 86 10.74 4.10 9.12
C LEU A 86 11.11 2.68 8.71
N ALA A 87 10.12 1.90 8.26
CA ALA A 87 10.29 0.52 7.86
C ALA A 87 9.20 0.08 6.89
N VAL A 88 9.53 -0.91 6.06
CA VAL A 88 8.61 -1.62 5.16
C VAL A 88 8.81 -3.12 5.34
N GLN A 89 7.72 -3.85 5.50
CA GLN A 89 7.70 -5.31 5.50
C GLN A 89 6.85 -5.79 4.32
N GLN A 90 7.45 -6.58 3.44
CA GLN A 90 6.77 -7.30 2.36
C GLN A 90 6.63 -8.79 2.74
N PRO A 91 5.56 -9.47 2.32
CA PRO A 91 5.39 -10.91 2.52
C PRO A 91 6.50 -11.75 1.88
#